data_AF-A0A2V3HZA2-F1
#
_entry.id   AF-A0A2V3HZA2-F1
#
_cell.length_a   1.000
_cell.length_b   1.000
_cell.length_c   1.000
_cell.angle_alpha   90.00
_cell.angle_beta   90.00
_cell.angle_gamma   90.00
#
_symmetry.space_group_name_H-M   'P 1'
#
loop_
_entity.id
_entity.type
_entity.pdbx_description
1 polymer ?
#
loop_
_entity_poly.entity_id
_entity_poly.type
_entity_poly.pdbx_seq_one_letter_code
_entity_poly.pdbx_strand_id
1 'polypeptide(L)'
;MKRTRPGEYGAERMVLGLEDVEFLPEPEEPRMLSAIDPEAPGYPAEDYGLPSDLDPGGWKKADAARPARPPLILPWGLWIIIILLAVLLVTQNMLTSYIEELIPNSEWAYEETGIRDLNSIGLTGAGVRVCLVDTGIDMSHPDLAGVNLVAFRDFVHGTEGDPHDNDATHSHGTMMTGILAAQGSFTGAAPGIELIVAAALGSDGSSGSENVVADAIEWCWLEQQAHIISLSLGGKPDFATELGTRTEQAVVEALDNGVFVVAAAGNHGGAGQDYPDVSVPANIDDVIAVGAVHRNRTLWSESSAGATTLADGSTRSTPDQKPEVVAPGVMIHSTFVSEELGATWSRSDGTSDATVFVTGALALILERHRGHAALQPAAVGDRAPIDLVKQALAASCDPSPLMQDEHHLRYGYGVLNATAWLDEIEVRLAAST
;
A
#
# COMPACT_ATOMS: atom_id res chain seq x y z
N MET A 1 -18.94 -46.13 -57.68
CA MET A 1 -19.07 -46.04 -59.15
C MET A 1 -18.12 -44.94 -59.63
N LYS A 2 -17.25 -45.26 -60.61
CA LYS A 2 -16.35 -44.43 -61.46
C LYS A 2 -16.45 -42.88 -61.36
N ARG A 3 -15.28 -42.20 -61.20
CA ARG A 3 -14.52 -41.34 -62.19
C ARG A 3 -15.04 -39.88 -62.29
N THR A 4 -14.26 -38.81 -62.36
CA THR A 4 -12.83 -38.59 -62.71
C THR A 4 -12.34 -37.22 -62.21
N ARG A 5 -11.02 -37.14 -62.01
CA ARG A 5 -10.09 -35.99 -61.76
C ARG A 5 -10.45 -34.74 -62.61
N PRO A 6 -10.26 -33.49 -62.13
CA PRO A 6 -8.93 -32.86 -61.95
C PRO A 6 -8.83 -31.81 -60.81
N GLY A 7 -7.64 -31.26 -60.55
CA GLY A 7 -7.37 -30.11 -59.67
C GLY A 7 -6.01 -30.25 -58.97
N GLU A 8 -4.92 -29.86 -59.61
CA GLU A 8 -4.33 -28.49 -59.65
C GLU A 8 -3.44 -28.18 -58.44
N TYR A 9 -2.21 -27.75 -58.78
CA TYR A 9 -1.16 -27.02 -58.07
C TYR A 9 0.17 -27.79 -58.23
N GLY A 10 1.19 -27.33 -58.94
CA GLY A 10 1.42 -26.15 -59.75
C GLY A 10 2.86 -26.25 -60.29
N ALA A 11 3.01 -25.94 -61.58
CA ALA A 11 4.24 -25.58 -62.31
C ALA A 11 5.59 -26.22 -61.87
N GLU A 12 5.99 -27.29 -62.55
CA GLU A 12 7.35 -27.40 -63.06
C GLU A 12 7.32 -27.53 -64.59
N ARG A 13 8.21 -26.79 -65.24
CA ARG A 13 8.31 -26.63 -66.70
C ARG A 13 8.42 -27.99 -67.40
N MET A 14 7.40 -28.39 -68.15
CA MET A 14 7.59 -29.41 -69.20
C MET A 14 8.46 -28.81 -70.30
N VAL A 15 9.66 -29.36 -70.44
CA VAL A 15 10.53 -29.10 -71.59
C VAL A 15 9.91 -29.83 -72.79
N LEU A 16 9.36 -29.08 -73.75
CA LEU A 16 8.86 -29.61 -75.01
C LEU A 16 9.98 -30.40 -75.72
N GLY A 17 9.76 -31.70 -75.97
CA GLY A 17 10.71 -32.59 -76.64
C GLY A 17 11.19 -33.80 -75.83
N LEU A 18 10.78 -33.96 -74.56
CA LEU A 18 11.10 -35.11 -73.70
C LEU A 18 9.83 -35.88 -73.26
N GLU A 19 8.77 -35.81 -74.07
CA GLU A 19 7.44 -36.35 -73.73
C GLU A 19 7.41 -37.89 -73.72
N ASP A 20 8.40 -38.53 -74.35
CA ASP A 20 8.54 -39.99 -74.48
C ASP A 20 9.78 -40.53 -73.75
N VAL A 21 10.18 -39.94 -72.63
CA VAL A 21 11.36 -40.37 -71.86
C VAL A 21 10.97 -40.74 -70.44
N GLU A 22 11.33 -41.96 -70.00
CA GLU A 22 11.15 -42.42 -68.62
C GLU A 22 12.43 -42.19 -67.81
N PHE A 23 12.33 -42.19 -66.49
CA PHE A 23 13.46 -41.98 -65.59
C PHE A 23 13.77 -43.27 -64.82
N LEU A 24 14.99 -43.79 -64.95
CA LEU A 24 15.48 -44.99 -64.28
C LEU A 24 16.54 -44.61 -63.22
N PRO A 25 16.43 -45.07 -61.97
CA PRO A 25 17.46 -44.85 -60.96
C PRO A 25 18.74 -45.60 -61.30
N GLU A 26 19.89 -44.97 -61.16
CA GLU A 26 21.19 -45.62 -61.40
C GLU A 26 21.54 -46.63 -60.29
N PRO A 27 22.12 -47.80 -60.61
CA PRO A 27 22.38 -48.84 -59.61
C PRO A 27 23.41 -48.42 -58.55
N GLU A 28 24.43 -47.69 -58.95
CA GLU A 28 25.49 -47.20 -58.05
C GLU A 28 25.02 -46.05 -57.16
N GLU A 29 24.06 -45.24 -57.64
CA GLU A 29 23.53 -44.09 -56.91
C GLU A 29 22.02 -43.92 -57.15
N PRO A 30 21.15 -44.65 -56.42
CA PRO A 30 19.70 -44.72 -56.69
C PRO A 30 18.92 -43.41 -56.54
N ARG A 31 19.59 -42.35 -56.07
CA ARG A 31 19.02 -41.00 -55.98
C ARG A 31 19.22 -40.18 -57.27
N MET A 32 20.10 -40.62 -58.16
CA MET A 32 20.23 -40.06 -59.50
C MET A 32 19.35 -40.83 -60.48
N LEU A 33 18.58 -40.09 -61.26
CA LEU A 33 17.66 -40.62 -62.26
C LEU A 33 18.20 -40.32 -63.65
N SER A 34 18.39 -41.37 -64.45
CA SER A 34 18.79 -41.27 -65.84
C SER A 34 17.58 -41.31 -66.75
N ALA A 35 17.56 -40.39 -67.72
CA ALA A 35 16.59 -40.34 -68.79
C ALA A 35 16.82 -41.52 -69.75
N ILE A 36 15.84 -42.42 -69.86
CA ILE A 36 15.90 -43.62 -70.70
C ILE A 36 14.71 -43.69 -71.65
N ASP A 37 14.88 -44.45 -72.73
CA ASP A 37 13.79 -44.84 -73.61
C ASP A 37 12.79 -45.73 -72.83
N PRO A 38 11.47 -45.50 -72.95
CA PRO A 38 10.44 -46.31 -72.32
C PRO A 38 10.51 -47.81 -72.66
N GLU A 39 11.10 -48.22 -73.79
CA GLU A 39 11.26 -49.63 -74.15
C GLU A 39 12.60 -50.22 -73.67
N ALA A 40 13.44 -49.44 -72.99
CA ALA A 40 14.71 -49.94 -72.47
C ALA A 40 14.47 -51.01 -71.38
N PRO A 41 15.23 -52.13 -71.40
CA PRO A 41 15.01 -53.25 -70.48
C PRO A 41 15.38 -52.98 -69.02
N GLY A 42 15.93 -51.79 -68.70
CA GLY A 42 16.44 -51.45 -67.37
C GLY A 42 17.74 -52.20 -67.02
N TYR A 43 18.27 -51.94 -65.83
CA TYR A 43 19.40 -52.71 -65.29
C TYR A 43 18.87 -54.01 -64.64
N PRO A 44 19.62 -55.13 -64.76
CA PRO A 44 19.26 -56.37 -64.09
C PRO A 44 19.28 -56.19 -62.56
N ALA A 45 18.44 -56.96 -61.86
CA ALA A 45 18.24 -56.83 -60.42
C ALA A 45 19.54 -56.96 -59.60
N GLU A 46 20.51 -57.73 -60.11
CA GLU A 46 21.82 -57.93 -59.49
C GLU A 46 22.64 -56.63 -59.39
N ASP A 47 22.49 -55.71 -60.33
CA ASP A 47 23.20 -54.43 -60.33
C ASP A 47 22.71 -53.52 -59.18
N TYR A 48 21.46 -53.67 -58.77
CA TYR A 48 20.91 -53.02 -57.57
C TYR A 48 21.18 -53.82 -56.28
N GLY A 49 21.98 -54.90 -56.35
CA GLY A 49 22.26 -55.79 -55.23
C GLY A 49 21.08 -56.68 -54.83
N LEU A 50 20.11 -56.89 -55.74
CA LEU A 50 18.91 -57.69 -55.51
C LEU A 50 19.03 -59.10 -56.14
N PRO A 51 18.28 -60.10 -55.65
CA PRO A 51 18.26 -61.45 -56.23
C PRO A 51 17.96 -61.49 -57.74
N SER A 52 18.66 -62.36 -58.48
CA SER A 52 18.62 -62.44 -59.95
C SER A 52 17.29 -62.97 -60.54
N ASP A 53 16.38 -63.46 -59.69
CA ASP A 53 15.05 -63.94 -60.07
C ASP A 53 13.99 -62.82 -60.13
N LEU A 54 14.37 -61.60 -59.76
CA LEU A 54 13.49 -60.43 -59.81
C LEU A 54 13.44 -59.83 -61.21
N ASP A 55 12.22 -59.51 -61.65
CA ASP A 55 11.93 -58.89 -62.94
C ASP A 55 12.63 -57.52 -63.05
N PRO A 56 13.58 -57.34 -63.99
CA PRO A 56 14.27 -56.07 -64.22
C PRO A 56 13.32 -54.92 -64.58
N GLY A 57 12.11 -55.22 -65.08
CA GLY A 57 11.06 -54.22 -65.38
C GLY A 57 10.15 -53.87 -64.19
N GLY A 58 10.39 -54.44 -63.00
CA GLY A 58 9.53 -54.29 -61.83
C GLY A 58 9.39 -52.85 -61.31
N TRP A 59 10.39 -52.01 -61.54
CA TRP A 59 10.40 -50.60 -61.12
C TRP A 59 9.28 -49.78 -61.77
N LYS A 60 8.84 -50.13 -62.99
CA LYS A 60 7.72 -49.46 -63.68
C LYS A 60 6.38 -49.63 -62.97
N LYS A 61 6.27 -50.62 -62.09
CA LYS A 61 5.04 -50.93 -61.32
C LYS A 61 5.14 -50.53 -59.86
N ALA A 62 6.26 -49.96 -59.42
CA ALA A 62 6.44 -49.52 -58.04
C ALA A 62 5.71 -48.18 -57.84
N ASP A 63 4.46 -48.24 -57.36
CA ASP A 63 3.74 -47.04 -56.93
C ASP A 63 4.55 -46.33 -55.83
N ALA A 64 4.93 -45.07 -56.08
CA ALA A 64 5.64 -44.24 -55.12
C ALA A 64 4.84 -44.15 -53.81
N ALA A 65 5.27 -44.91 -52.79
CA ALA A 65 4.62 -44.93 -51.49
C ALA A 65 4.69 -43.52 -50.88
N ARG A 66 3.58 -42.78 -50.90
CA ARG A 66 3.49 -41.48 -50.23
C ARG A 66 3.51 -41.73 -48.72
N PRO A 67 4.47 -41.17 -47.96
CA PRO A 67 4.48 -41.34 -46.51
C PRO A 67 3.22 -40.69 -45.94
N ALA A 68 2.40 -41.49 -45.24
CA ALA A 68 1.23 -40.98 -44.52
C ALA A 68 1.70 -40.01 -43.43
N ARG A 69 1.27 -38.75 -43.48
CA ARG A 69 1.51 -37.81 -42.38
C ARG A 69 0.66 -38.26 -41.18
N PRO A 70 1.25 -38.59 -40.03
CA PRO A 70 0.46 -38.98 -38.87
C PRO A 70 -0.38 -37.78 -38.39
N PRO A 71 -1.59 -38.00 -37.84
CA PRO A 71 -2.39 -36.93 -37.27
C PRO A 71 -1.62 -36.26 -36.12
N LEU A 72 -1.76 -34.95 -36.01
CA LEU A 72 -1.13 -34.15 -34.96
C LEU A 72 -1.88 -34.40 -33.64
N ILE A 73 -1.54 -35.50 -32.97
CA ILE A 73 -2.10 -35.84 -31.66
C ILE A 73 -1.24 -35.13 -30.62
N LEU A 74 -1.76 -34.03 -30.07
CA LEU A 74 -1.15 -33.39 -28.91
C LEU A 74 -1.08 -34.41 -27.76
N PRO A 75 0.10 -34.64 -27.17
CA PRO A 75 0.25 -35.62 -26.12
C PRO A 75 -0.61 -35.20 -24.93
N TRP A 76 -1.20 -36.17 -24.24
CA TRP A 76 -2.04 -35.94 -23.06
C TRP A 76 -1.38 -35.02 -22.02
N GLY A 77 -0.04 -35.06 -21.90
CA GLY A 77 0.72 -34.15 -21.04
C GLY A 77 0.55 -32.67 -21.37
N LEU A 78 0.41 -32.31 -22.66
CA LEU A 78 0.24 -30.91 -23.05
C LEU A 78 -1.16 -30.40 -22.74
N TRP A 79 -2.17 -31.27 -22.84
CA TRP A 79 -3.53 -30.98 -22.37
C TRP A 79 -3.59 -30.79 -20.86
N ILE A 80 -2.86 -31.61 -20.10
CA ILE A 80 -2.76 -31.46 -18.64
C ILE A 80 -2.14 -30.11 -18.28
N ILE A 81 -1.07 -29.70 -18.96
CA ILE A 81 -0.42 -28.39 -18.72
C ILE A 81 -1.36 -27.23 -19.03
N ILE A 82 -2.09 -27.27 -20.16
CA ILE A 82 -3.06 -26.22 -20.52
C ILE A 82 -4.17 -26.12 -19.48
N ILE A 83 -4.69 -27.26 -19.02
CA ILE A 83 -5.74 -27.30 -17.99
C ILE A 83 -5.20 -26.75 -16.66
N LEU A 84 -3.99 -27.14 -16.25
CA LEU A 84 -3.37 -26.62 -15.03
C LEU A 84 -3.15 -25.10 -15.10
N LEU A 85 -2.71 -24.57 -16.25
CA LEU A 85 -2.54 -23.13 -16.44
C LEU A 85 -3.87 -22.39 -16.41
N ALA A 86 -4.92 -22.93 -17.03
CA ALA A 86 -6.26 -22.34 -17.00
C ALA A 86 -6.85 -22.37 -15.58
N VAL A 87 -6.67 -23.47 -14.84
CA VAL A 87 -7.07 -23.56 -13.44
C VAL A 87 -6.31 -22.52 -12.62
N LEU A 88 -4.98 -22.43 -12.76
CA LEU A 88 -4.17 -21.43 -12.05
C LEU A 88 -4.66 -20.00 -12.31
N LEU A 89 -4.96 -19.65 -13.56
CA LEU A 89 -5.48 -18.33 -13.96
C LEU A 89 -6.88 -18.04 -13.42
N VAL A 90 -7.73 -19.06 -13.29
CA VAL A 90 -9.09 -18.89 -12.72
C VAL A 90 -9.03 -18.83 -11.19
N THR A 91 -8.15 -19.62 -10.59
CA THR A 91 -7.98 -19.68 -9.13
C THR A 91 -7.02 -18.62 -8.61
N GLN A 92 -6.37 -17.81 -9.46
CA GLN A 92 -5.37 -16.84 -9.03
C GLN A 92 -5.95 -15.85 -8.01
N ASN A 93 -7.16 -15.32 -8.24
CA ASN A 93 -7.82 -14.40 -7.29
C ASN A 93 -8.20 -15.06 -5.96
N MET A 94 -8.45 -16.37 -5.97
CA MET A 94 -8.70 -17.15 -4.76
C MET A 94 -7.38 -17.46 -4.04
N LEU A 95 -6.31 -17.79 -4.78
CA LEU A 95 -4.99 -18.01 -4.21
C LEU A 95 -4.39 -16.73 -3.64
N THR A 96 -4.56 -15.57 -4.30
CA THR A 96 -4.04 -14.29 -3.79
C THR A 96 -4.67 -13.93 -2.45
N SER A 97 -5.95 -14.22 -2.23
CA SER A 97 -6.61 -13.99 -0.93
C SER A 97 -6.08 -14.91 0.17
N TYR A 98 -5.64 -16.14 -0.16
CA TYR A 98 -4.95 -17.03 0.79
C TYR A 98 -3.45 -16.70 0.96
N ILE A 99 -2.80 -16.11 -0.05
CA ILE A 99 -1.38 -15.72 -0.01
C ILE A 99 -1.18 -14.36 0.67
N GLU A 100 -2.10 -13.41 0.52
CA GLU A 100 -2.18 -12.18 1.34
C GLU A 100 -2.28 -12.52 2.84
N GLU A 101 -2.95 -13.61 3.17
CA GLU A 101 -3.00 -14.14 4.54
C GLU A 101 -1.64 -14.68 5.03
N LEU A 102 -0.73 -15.01 4.10
CA LEU A 102 0.62 -15.53 4.35
C LEU A 102 1.71 -14.44 4.32
N ILE A 103 1.45 -13.30 3.66
CA ILE A 103 2.27 -12.07 3.69
C ILE A 103 1.32 -10.87 3.85
N PRO A 104 0.84 -10.58 5.06
CA PRO A 104 -0.09 -9.48 5.27
C PRO A 104 0.64 -8.15 5.08
N ASN A 105 0.37 -7.47 3.97
CA ASN A 105 0.72 -6.07 3.80
C ASN A 105 -0.43 -5.19 4.32
N SER A 106 -0.10 -4.01 4.85
CA SER A 106 -1.09 -3.01 5.24
C SER A 106 -1.46 -2.08 4.09
N GLU A 107 -1.23 -2.52 2.86
CA GLU A 107 -1.43 -1.65 1.70
C GLU A 107 -2.89 -1.27 1.50
N TRP A 108 -3.80 -2.18 1.85
CA TRP A 108 -5.23 -1.91 1.90
C TRP A 108 -5.57 -0.66 2.72
N ALA A 109 -4.84 -0.37 3.80
CA ALA A 109 -5.13 0.76 4.68
C ALA A 109 -4.82 2.10 3.99
N TYR A 110 -3.74 2.16 3.21
CA TYR A 110 -3.38 3.34 2.41
C TYR A 110 -4.29 3.51 1.19
N GLU A 111 -4.73 2.41 0.58
CA GLU A 111 -5.67 2.42 -0.55
C GLU A 111 -7.06 2.86 -0.11
N GLU A 112 -7.62 2.27 0.95
CA GLU A 112 -8.98 2.58 1.41
C GLU A 112 -9.14 4.00 1.95
N THR A 113 -8.06 4.59 2.48
CA THR A 113 -8.05 5.97 2.97
C THR A 113 -7.77 6.99 1.87
N GLY A 114 -7.51 6.57 0.63
CA GLY A 114 -7.18 7.48 -0.48
C GLY A 114 -5.76 8.05 -0.44
N ILE A 115 -4.91 7.63 0.50
CA ILE A 115 -3.51 8.08 0.59
C ILE A 115 -2.73 7.68 -0.67
N ARG A 116 -2.94 6.46 -1.18
CA ARG A 116 -2.29 6.02 -2.42
C ARG A 116 -2.73 6.79 -3.65
N ASP A 117 -3.97 7.26 -3.69
CA ASP A 117 -4.43 8.13 -4.77
C ASP A 117 -3.67 9.46 -4.75
N LEU A 118 -3.48 10.06 -3.57
CA LEU A 118 -2.65 11.25 -3.41
C LEU A 118 -1.17 10.99 -3.77
N ASN A 119 -0.61 9.83 -3.38
CA ASN A 119 0.74 9.47 -3.81
C ASN A 119 0.85 9.30 -5.33
N SER A 120 -0.19 8.75 -5.99
CA SER A 120 -0.19 8.50 -7.43
C SER A 120 -0.11 9.77 -8.28
N ILE A 121 -0.58 10.90 -7.74
CA ILE A 121 -0.46 12.22 -8.37
C ILE A 121 0.85 12.94 -8.00
N GLY A 122 1.76 12.26 -7.30
CA GLY A 122 3.11 12.73 -7.01
C GLY A 122 3.29 13.40 -5.65
N LEU A 123 2.28 13.37 -4.76
CA LEU A 123 2.43 13.89 -3.40
C LEU A 123 3.18 12.88 -2.52
N THR A 124 4.16 13.38 -1.78
CA THR A 124 5.00 12.58 -0.88
C THR A 124 5.10 13.16 0.53
N GLY A 125 4.58 14.36 0.76
CA GLY A 125 4.76 15.16 1.97
C GLY A 125 5.94 16.11 1.88
N ALA A 126 6.50 16.33 0.69
CA ALA A 126 7.73 17.09 0.50
C ALA A 126 7.61 18.52 1.03
N GLY A 127 8.57 18.91 1.87
CA GLY A 127 8.64 20.24 2.46
C GLY A 127 7.64 20.49 3.61
N VAL A 128 6.98 19.45 4.10
CA VAL A 128 6.20 19.44 5.33
C VAL A 128 7.03 18.81 6.44
N ARG A 129 7.09 19.49 7.59
CA ARG A 129 7.75 19.02 8.81
C ARG A 129 6.73 18.37 9.71
N VAL A 130 6.99 17.12 10.08
CA VAL A 130 6.15 16.36 11.01
C VAL A 130 6.98 15.97 12.22
N CYS A 131 6.52 16.36 13.40
CA CYS A 131 7.11 15.93 14.66
C CYS A 131 6.34 14.76 15.23
N LEU A 132 7.00 13.62 15.37
CA LEU A 132 6.49 12.46 16.06
C LEU A 132 6.95 12.52 17.52
N VAL A 133 6.00 12.62 18.46
CA VAL A 133 6.29 12.54 19.91
C VAL A 133 5.91 11.14 20.38
N ASP A 134 6.91 10.29 20.59
CA ASP A 134 6.72 8.85 20.81
C ASP A 134 7.86 8.26 21.66
N THR A 135 8.12 6.94 21.57
CA THR A 135 9.21 6.25 22.27
C THR A 135 10.57 6.47 21.61
N GLY A 136 10.61 6.90 20.34
CA GLY A 136 11.82 7.18 19.59
C GLY A 136 11.80 6.53 18.21
N ILE A 137 12.98 6.24 17.66
CA ILE A 137 13.14 5.66 16.32
C ILE A 137 14.45 4.88 16.19
N ASP A 138 14.37 3.65 15.68
CA ASP A 138 15.54 2.88 15.31
C ASP A 138 15.88 3.02 13.81
N MET A 139 16.87 3.87 13.51
CA MET A 139 17.33 4.13 12.15
C MET A 139 18.17 2.98 11.53
N SER A 140 18.48 1.93 12.29
CA SER A 140 19.14 0.73 11.75
C SER A 140 18.22 -0.12 10.88
N HIS A 141 16.89 0.12 10.97
CA HIS A 141 15.90 -0.61 10.20
C HIS A 141 16.02 -0.33 8.68
N PRO A 142 16.06 -1.35 7.80
CA PRO A 142 16.30 -1.16 6.37
C PRO A 142 15.27 -0.27 5.67
N ASP A 143 13.99 -0.37 6.05
CA ASP A 143 12.92 0.46 5.46
C ASP A 143 12.95 1.92 5.94
N LEU A 144 13.73 2.24 6.98
CA LEU A 144 13.89 3.59 7.52
C LEU A 144 15.18 4.27 7.02
N ALA A 145 16.06 3.54 6.32
CA ALA A 145 17.34 4.07 5.86
C ALA A 145 17.23 5.26 4.87
N GLY A 146 16.10 5.38 4.17
CA GLY A 146 15.81 6.49 3.25
C GLY A 146 15.06 7.67 3.89
N VAL A 147 14.61 7.52 5.14
CA VAL A 147 13.81 8.54 5.82
C VAL A 147 14.63 9.80 6.06
N ASN A 148 14.05 10.95 5.74
CA ASN A 148 14.66 12.26 5.97
C ASN A 148 14.44 12.71 7.43
N LEU A 149 15.19 12.11 8.36
CA LEU A 149 15.22 12.50 9.76
C LEU A 149 16.03 13.81 9.92
N VAL A 150 15.34 14.93 10.14
CA VAL A 150 15.96 16.25 10.24
C VAL A 150 16.36 16.62 11.67
N ALA A 151 15.70 16.04 12.67
CA ALA A 151 16.03 16.25 14.08
C ALA A 151 15.57 15.07 14.95
N PHE A 152 16.36 14.74 15.97
CA PHE A 152 16.04 13.75 16.99
C PHE A 152 16.46 14.27 18.36
N ARG A 153 15.61 14.10 19.36
CA ARG A 153 15.93 14.38 20.76
C ARG A 153 15.20 13.42 21.68
N ASP A 154 15.92 12.89 22.67
CA ASP A 154 15.38 12.04 23.71
C ASP A 154 15.22 12.83 25.01
N PHE A 155 13.97 13.11 25.35
CA PHE A 155 13.57 13.84 26.54
C PHE A 155 13.49 12.93 27.77
N VAL A 156 13.40 11.61 27.59
CA VAL A 156 13.37 10.65 28.71
C VAL A 156 14.74 10.58 29.38
N HIS A 157 15.81 10.47 28.60
CA HIS A 157 17.18 10.43 29.14
C HIS A 157 17.96 11.75 28.98
N GLY A 158 17.38 12.75 28.31
CA GLY A 158 18.01 14.06 28.09
C GLY A 158 19.20 13.98 27.13
N THR A 159 19.11 13.14 26.09
CA THR A 159 20.17 12.94 25.09
C THR A 159 19.79 13.52 23.73
N GLU A 160 20.81 13.89 22.94
CA GLU A 160 20.66 14.50 21.63
C GLU A 160 21.59 13.80 20.62
N GLY A 161 21.13 13.65 19.38
CA GLY A 161 21.98 13.37 18.22
C GLY A 161 22.20 11.91 17.81
N ASP A 162 21.93 10.92 18.65
CA ASP A 162 21.95 9.50 18.25
C ASP A 162 20.53 8.92 18.28
N PRO A 163 19.87 8.74 17.13
CA PRO A 163 18.50 8.23 17.07
C PRO A 163 18.41 6.80 17.60
N HIS A 164 17.54 6.59 18.57
CA HIS A 164 17.22 5.29 19.14
C HIS A 164 15.75 5.27 19.56
N ASP A 165 15.24 4.06 19.79
CA ASP A 165 13.91 3.84 20.35
C ASP A 165 14.03 3.41 21.82
N ASN A 166 13.42 4.17 22.73
CA ASN A 166 13.39 3.86 24.16
C ASN A 166 12.55 2.62 24.47
N ASP A 167 11.72 2.15 23.52
CA ASP A 167 10.97 0.91 23.62
C ASP A 167 11.63 -0.21 22.82
N ALA A 168 12.55 -0.93 23.46
CA ALA A 168 13.19 -2.11 22.89
C ALA A 168 12.24 -3.32 22.75
N THR A 169 11.03 -3.28 23.32
CA THR A 169 10.10 -4.41 23.36
C THR A 169 9.04 -4.36 22.26
N HIS A 170 8.44 -3.19 22.04
CA HIS A 170 7.45 -2.98 20.99
C HIS A 170 7.95 -2.03 19.90
N SER A 171 9.04 -1.27 20.10
CA SER A 171 9.55 -0.29 19.12
C SER A 171 8.42 0.60 18.58
N HIS A 172 7.57 1.10 19.48
CA HIS A 172 6.31 1.74 19.09
C HIS A 172 6.55 2.94 18.18
N GLY A 173 7.48 3.85 18.52
CA GLY A 173 7.84 4.99 17.69
C GLY A 173 8.48 4.60 16.36
N THR A 174 9.26 3.52 16.32
CA THR A 174 9.75 2.91 15.08
C THR A 174 8.61 2.41 14.20
N MET A 175 7.61 1.72 14.78
CA MET A 175 6.40 1.29 14.05
C MET A 175 5.61 2.49 13.51
N MET A 176 5.43 3.53 14.30
CA MET A 176 4.71 4.74 13.86
C MET A 176 5.45 5.42 12.70
N THR A 177 6.78 5.49 12.79
CA THR A 177 7.59 6.01 11.68
C THR A 177 7.45 5.16 10.42
N GLY A 178 7.37 3.83 10.55
CA GLY A 178 7.17 2.94 9.42
C GLY A 178 5.87 3.22 8.66
N ILE A 179 4.76 3.42 9.39
CA ILE A 179 3.46 3.78 8.79
C ILE A 179 3.54 5.15 8.12
N LEU A 180 4.25 6.09 8.73
CA LEU A 180 4.32 7.46 8.25
C LEU A 180 5.20 7.63 7.02
N ALA A 181 6.43 7.11 7.07
CA ALA A 181 7.51 7.60 6.21
C ALA A 181 8.44 6.52 5.64
N ALA A 182 8.20 5.22 5.87
CA ALA A 182 9.07 4.16 5.34
C ALA A 182 9.31 4.29 3.81
N GLN A 183 10.51 3.91 3.37
CA GLN A 183 10.95 3.99 1.97
C GLN A 183 11.63 2.71 1.48
N GLY A 184 11.27 1.56 2.04
CA GLY A 184 11.89 0.28 1.73
C GLY A 184 10.89 -0.73 1.17
N SER A 185 10.85 -1.89 1.83
CA SER A 185 9.94 -2.99 1.52
C SER A 185 8.48 -2.53 1.60
N PHE A 186 8.18 -1.62 2.52
CA PHE A 186 6.92 -0.86 2.58
C PHE A 186 7.19 0.62 2.34
N THR A 187 6.22 1.29 1.71
CA THR A 187 6.20 2.75 1.58
C THR A 187 5.22 3.32 2.59
N GLY A 188 5.63 4.31 3.38
CA GLY A 188 4.75 5.00 4.33
C GLY A 188 3.72 5.88 3.62
N ALA A 189 2.88 6.56 4.39
CA ALA A 189 1.86 7.47 3.87
C ALA A 189 2.46 8.70 3.19
N ALA A 190 3.47 9.29 3.81
CA ALA A 190 4.14 10.52 3.38
C ALA A 190 5.67 10.34 3.45
N PRO A 191 6.28 9.56 2.53
CA PRO A 191 7.70 9.22 2.58
C PRO A 191 8.65 10.42 2.40
N GLY A 192 8.19 11.53 1.84
CA GLY A 192 8.97 12.73 1.51
C GLY A 192 8.99 13.82 2.59
N ILE A 193 8.37 13.59 3.74
CA ILE A 193 8.35 14.57 4.85
C ILE A 193 9.75 14.84 5.41
N GLU A 194 9.89 16.00 6.05
CA GLU A 194 10.98 16.28 6.98
C GLU A 194 10.57 15.74 8.36
N LEU A 195 11.10 14.58 8.75
CA LEU A 195 10.73 13.89 9.99
C LEU A 195 11.53 14.46 11.17
N ILE A 196 10.82 14.84 12.22
CA ILE A 196 11.36 15.19 13.53
C ILE A 196 10.87 14.12 14.51
N VAL A 197 11.75 13.61 15.37
CA VAL A 197 11.37 12.65 16.41
C VAL A 197 11.75 13.19 17.78
N ALA A 198 10.76 13.34 18.65
CA ALA A 198 10.92 13.65 20.05
C ALA A 198 10.59 12.40 20.88
N ALA A 199 11.61 11.70 21.36
CA ALA A 199 11.40 10.56 22.23
C ALA A 199 11.02 11.05 23.64
N ALA A 200 9.73 10.96 23.98
CA ALA A 200 9.16 11.46 25.22
C ALA A 200 8.47 10.35 26.03
N LEU A 201 8.42 9.12 25.50
CA LEU A 201 7.86 7.93 26.13
C LEU A 201 8.96 6.90 26.39
N GLY A 202 8.84 6.19 27.51
CA GLY A 202 9.72 5.10 27.90
C GLY A 202 9.26 3.74 27.36
N SER A 203 9.98 2.68 27.76
CA SER A 203 9.78 1.30 27.29
C SER A 203 8.42 0.68 27.64
N ASP A 204 7.67 1.26 28.58
CA ASP A 204 6.32 0.83 28.94
C ASP A 204 5.23 1.61 28.18
N GLY A 205 5.61 2.47 27.22
CA GLY A 205 4.71 3.35 26.49
C GLY A 205 4.19 4.53 27.32
N SER A 206 4.75 4.74 28.52
CA SER A 206 4.40 5.85 29.41
C SER A 206 5.52 6.89 29.42
N SER A 207 5.16 8.17 29.54
CA SER A 207 6.16 9.23 29.75
C SER A 207 6.69 9.27 31.18
N GLY A 208 5.99 8.64 32.14
CA GLY A 208 6.24 8.77 33.58
C GLY A 208 6.16 10.21 34.15
N SER A 209 5.97 11.22 33.28
CA SER A 209 6.07 12.65 33.57
C SER A 209 5.37 13.48 32.48
N GLU A 210 4.36 14.26 32.85
CA GLU A 210 3.66 15.19 31.94
C GLU A 210 4.59 16.29 31.42
N ASN A 211 5.56 16.74 32.22
CA ASN A 211 6.50 17.79 31.83
C ASN A 211 7.40 17.34 30.66
N VAL A 212 7.80 16.07 30.62
CA VAL A 212 8.63 15.52 29.54
C VAL A 212 7.89 15.59 28.20
N VAL A 213 6.60 15.24 28.19
CA VAL A 213 5.76 15.31 26.99
C VAL A 213 5.54 16.76 26.56
N ALA A 214 5.28 17.66 27.51
CA ALA A 214 5.09 19.07 27.22
C ALA A 214 6.35 19.73 26.63
N ASP A 215 7.53 19.47 27.22
CA ASP A 215 8.81 19.98 26.73
C ASP A 215 9.12 19.46 25.31
N ALA A 216 8.75 18.20 25.02
CA ALA A 216 8.87 17.61 23.69
C ALA A 216 7.95 18.29 22.66
N ILE A 217 6.68 18.53 23.01
CA ILE A 217 5.71 19.25 22.17
C ILE A 217 6.20 20.67 21.88
N GLU A 218 6.67 21.37 22.92
CA GLU A 218 7.22 22.72 22.79
C GLU A 218 8.42 22.76 21.85
N TRP A 219 9.36 21.84 22.01
CA TRP A 219 10.51 21.74 21.14
C TRP A 219 10.14 21.51 19.66
N CYS A 220 9.11 20.69 19.39
CA CYS A 220 8.63 20.45 18.03
C CYS A 220 8.27 21.75 17.29
N TRP A 221 7.51 22.65 17.92
CA TRP A 221 7.05 23.86 17.25
C TRP A 221 7.95 25.08 17.46
N LEU A 222 8.52 25.26 18.67
CA LEU A 222 9.39 26.41 19.00
C LEU A 222 10.74 26.34 18.28
N GLU A 223 11.37 25.18 18.28
CA GLU A 223 12.74 25.03 17.79
C GLU A 223 12.79 24.35 16.42
N GLN A 224 11.98 23.31 16.21
CA GLN A 224 11.99 22.54 14.97
C GLN A 224 11.00 23.04 13.91
N GLN A 225 10.11 23.96 14.29
CA GLN A 225 9.13 24.58 13.38
C GLN A 225 8.27 23.52 12.65
N ALA A 226 7.81 22.51 13.40
CA ALA A 226 6.92 21.49 12.88
C ALA A 226 5.61 22.10 12.36
N HIS A 227 5.10 21.58 11.24
CA HIS A 227 3.77 21.94 10.73
C HIS A 227 2.70 21.03 11.34
N ILE A 228 3.05 19.77 11.59
CA ILE A 228 2.18 18.78 12.22
C ILE A 228 2.92 18.16 13.41
N ILE A 229 2.24 18.03 14.55
CA ILE A 229 2.68 17.21 15.68
C ILE A 229 1.74 16.00 15.76
N SER A 230 2.32 14.80 15.69
CA SER A 230 1.63 13.53 15.80
C SER A 230 1.87 12.94 17.19
N LEU A 231 0.79 12.74 17.93
CA LEU A 231 0.79 12.31 19.33
C LEU A 231 0.10 10.94 19.44
N SER A 232 0.90 9.88 19.36
CA SER A 232 0.44 8.50 19.59
C SER A 232 0.45 8.14 21.08
N LEU A 233 -0.03 9.06 21.92
CA LEU A 233 -0.05 8.97 23.37
C LEU A 233 -1.35 9.55 23.92
N GLY A 234 -1.70 9.15 25.15
CA GLY A 234 -2.93 9.63 25.77
C GLY A 234 -2.99 9.35 27.26
N GLY A 235 -3.31 10.37 28.05
CA GLY A 235 -3.61 10.25 29.48
C GLY A 235 -5.11 10.17 29.76
N LYS A 236 -5.46 9.83 31.01
CA LYS A 236 -6.84 9.92 31.51
C LYS A 236 -7.25 11.39 31.65
N PRO A 237 -8.39 11.82 31.06
CA PRO A 237 -8.93 13.15 31.32
C PRO A 237 -9.17 13.37 32.82
N ASP A 238 -8.54 14.40 33.37
CA ASP A 238 -8.80 14.87 34.73
C ASP A 238 -9.58 16.19 34.67
N PHE A 239 -10.91 16.10 34.84
CA PHE A 239 -11.77 17.27 34.88
C PHE A 239 -11.76 18.01 36.23
N ALA A 240 -10.98 17.55 37.22
CA ALA A 240 -10.89 18.18 38.53
C ALA A 240 -9.84 19.31 38.61
N THR A 241 -8.96 19.43 37.61
CA THR A 241 -7.89 20.44 37.57
C THR A 241 -8.23 21.57 36.59
N GLU A 242 -8.66 22.72 37.13
CA GLU A 242 -9.08 23.90 36.35
C GLU A 242 -7.96 24.54 35.48
N LEU A 243 -6.69 24.18 35.70
CA LEU A 243 -5.54 24.80 35.03
C LEU A 243 -5.02 24.04 33.80
N GLY A 244 -5.60 22.86 33.52
CA GLY A 244 -5.03 21.91 32.55
C GLY A 244 -3.67 21.36 32.99
N THR A 245 -3.31 20.20 32.46
CA THR A 245 -1.97 19.62 32.56
C THR A 245 -0.97 20.46 31.77
N ARG A 246 0.33 20.33 32.09
CA ARG A 246 1.38 21.03 31.34
C ARG A 246 1.39 20.64 29.85
N THR A 247 1.02 19.38 29.57
CA THR A 247 0.83 18.86 28.20
C THR A 247 -0.29 19.60 27.46
N GLU A 248 -1.44 19.83 28.10
CA GLU A 248 -2.55 20.57 27.48
C GLU A 248 -2.14 22.00 27.12
N GLN A 249 -1.39 22.67 28.01
CA GLN A 249 -0.88 24.01 27.74
C GLN A 249 0.08 24.02 26.53
N ALA A 250 1.02 23.08 26.48
CA ALA A 250 1.95 22.97 25.35
C ALA A 250 1.23 22.71 24.01
N VAL A 251 0.15 21.91 24.02
CA VAL A 251 -0.68 21.67 22.83
C VAL A 251 -1.46 22.93 22.42
N VAL A 252 -2.07 23.63 23.37
CA VAL A 252 -2.77 24.91 23.13
C VAL A 252 -1.83 25.94 22.52
N GLU A 253 -0.61 26.05 23.05
CA GLU A 253 0.41 26.96 22.50
C GLU A 253 0.85 26.56 21.08
N ALA A 254 0.99 25.26 20.79
CA ALA A 254 1.28 24.78 19.44
C ALA A 254 0.16 25.15 18.46
N LEU A 255 -1.10 24.93 18.83
CA LEU A 255 -2.28 25.29 18.03
C LEU A 255 -2.36 26.80 17.80
N ASP A 256 -2.09 27.61 18.83
CA ASP A 256 -2.04 29.08 18.72
C ASP A 256 -0.92 29.56 17.77
N ASN A 257 0.12 28.75 17.55
CA ASN A 257 1.17 29.05 16.58
C ASN A 257 0.91 28.41 15.20
N GLY A 258 -0.32 27.92 14.96
CA GLY A 258 -0.77 27.37 13.69
C GLY A 258 -0.22 25.99 13.37
N VAL A 259 0.26 25.26 14.38
CA VAL A 259 0.70 23.87 14.24
C VAL A 259 -0.51 22.95 14.34
N PHE A 260 -0.68 22.05 13.36
CA PHE A 260 -1.71 21.03 13.43
C PHE A 260 -1.31 19.96 14.44
N VAL A 261 -2.21 19.59 15.35
CA VAL A 261 -1.97 18.51 16.31
C VAL A 261 -2.94 17.37 16.01
N VAL A 262 -2.38 16.18 15.77
CA VAL A 262 -3.14 14.95 15.52
C VAL A 262 -2.84 13.99 16.66
N ALA A 263 -3.86 13.53 17.37
CA ALA A 263 -3.69 12.75 18.59
C ALA A 263 -4.58 11.50 18.61
N ALA A 264 -4.05 10.43 19.19
CA ALA A 264 -4.77 9.18 19.38
C ALA A 264 -5.94 9.36 20.35
N ALA A 265 -7.13 8.87 19.99
CA ALA A 265 -8.30 8.94 20.85
C ALA A 265 -8.14 8.15 22.16
N GLY A 266 -7.27 7.13 22.17
CA GLY A 266 -7.03 6.25 23.31
C GLY A 266 -7.58 4.84 23.10
N ASN A 267 -7.02 3.89 23.86
CA ASN A 267 -7.28 2.45 23.75
C ASN A 267 -8.05 1.93 24.97
N HIS A 268 -8.99 2.71 25.50
CA HIS A 268 -9.69 2.42 26.77
C HIS A 268 -11.12 1.90 26.60
N GLY A 269 -11.52 1.60 25.35
CA GLY A 269 -12.87 1.18 25.00
C GLY A 269 -13.89 2.31 24.99
N GLY A 270 -15.15 1.96 24.71
CA GLY A 270 -16.24 2.94 24.71
C GLY A 270 -16.48 3.59 26.08
N ALA A 271 -17.33 4.62 26.14
CA ALA A 271 -17.63 5.35 27.38
C ALA A 271 -18.07 4.41 28.51
N GLY A 272 -17.16 4.15 29.44
CA GLY A 272 -17.31 3.40 30.68
C GLY A 272 -16.71 4.22 31.82
N GLN A 273 -17.03 3.89 33.08
CA GLN A 273 -16.83 4.78 34.23
C GLN A 273 -15.39 5.24 34.50
N ASP A 274 -14.39 4.65 33.83
CA ASP A 274 -12.99 5.01 34.01
C ASP A 274 -12.45 6.05 33.01
N TYR A 275 -13.07 6.26 31.84
CA TYR A 275 -12.67 7.29 30.86
C TYR A 275 -13.91 8.01 30.31
N PRO A 276 -14.16 9.26 30.73
CA PRO A 276 -15.39 9.99 30.38
C PRO A 276 -15.36 10.63 28.99
N ASP A 277 -14.19 10.71 28.34
CA ASP A 277 -13.96 11.32 27.02
C ASP A 277 -12.75 10.62 26.36
N VAL A 278 -12.41 11.01 25.13
CA VAL A 278 -11.13 10.61 24.51
C VAL A 278 -9.95 11.07 25.37
N SER A 279 -8.80 10.42 25.23
CA SER A 279 -7.61 10.71 26.03
C SER A 279 -7.14 12.15 25.88
N VAL A 280 -6.49 12.69 26.92
CA VAL A 280 -5.76 13.96 26.85
C VAL A 280 -4.42 13.72 26.15
N PRO A 281 -4.03 14.51 25.13
CA PRO A 281 -4.60 15.80 24.70
C PRO A 281 -5.58 15.74 23.51
N ALA A 282 -6.03 14.56 23.08
CA ALA A 282 -6.97 14.42 21.96
C ALA A 282 -8.34 15.07 22.22
N ASN A 283 -8.73 15.22 23.49
CA ASN A 283 -9.96 15.87 23.91
C ASN A 283 -9.95 17.41 23.73
N ILE A 284 -8.78 18.04 23.53
CA ILE A 284 -8.70 19.49 23.39
C ILE A 284 -9.35 19.91 22.05
N ASP A 285 -10.09 21.01 22.06
CA ASP A 285 -10.63 21.62 20.83
C ASP A 285 -9.48 21.96 19.87
N ASP A 286 -9.74 21.99 18.56
CA ASP A 286 -8.76 22.15 17.48
C ASP A 286 -7.72 21.02 17.31
N VAL A 287 -7.56 20.11 18.27
CA VAL A 287 -6.82 18.85 18.05
C VAL A 287 -7.64 17.93 17.14
N ILE A 288 -7.01 17.20 16.23
CA ILE A 288 -7.65 16.14 15.45
C ILE A 288 -7.52 14.83 16.22
N ALA A 289 -8.58 14.39 16.88
CA ALA A 289 -8.62 13.12 17.60
C ALA A 289 -8.98 11.97 16.66
N VAL A 290 -8.19 10.89 16.72
CA VAL A 290 -8.29 9.78 15.77
C VAL A 290 -8.63 8.48 16.49
N GLY A 291 -9.77 7.90 16.13
CA GLY A 291 -10.15 6.55 16.55
C GLY A 291 -9.72 5.48 15.54
N ALA A 292 -9.86 4.20 15.90
CA ALA A 292 -9.40 3.08 15.08
C ALA A 292 -10.54 2.19 14.58
N VAL A 293 -10.40 1.73 13.33
CA VAL A 293 -11.26 0.73 12.70
C VAL A 293 -10.45 -0.47 12.17
N HIS A 294 -11.14 -1.60 12.07
CA HIS A 294 -10.69 -2.76 11.32
C HIS A 294 -10.78 -2.52 9.81
N ARG A 295 -10.14 -3.40 9.01
CA ARG A 295 -10.26 -3.40 7.54
C ARG A 295 -11.68 -3.40 7.00
N ASN A 296 -12.61 -4.08 7.66
CA ASN A 296 -14.02 -4.09 7.26
C ASN A 296 -14.78 -2.81 7.70
N ARG A 297 -14.06 -1.74 8.08
CA ARG A 297 -14.58 -0.47 8.61
C ARG A 297 -15.39 -0.58 9.90
N THR A 298 -15.37 -1.74 10.56
CA THR A 298 -15.97 -1.88 11.89
C THR A 298 -15.09 -1.21 12.94
N LEU A 299 -15.73 -0.57 13.92
CA LEU A 299 -15.05 0.10 15.01
C LEU A 299 -14.26 -0.90 15.86
N TRP A 300 -13.02 -0.57 16.18
CA TRP A 300 -12.23 -1.35 17.13
C TRP A 300 -12.80 -1.23 18.55
N SER A 301 -12.94 -2.36 19.25
CA SER A 301 -13.60 -2.39 20.57
C SER A 301 -12.93 -1.47 21.58
N GLU A 302 -11.61 -1.36 21.52
CA GLU A 302 -10.78 -0.58 22.43
C GLU A 302 -10.68 0.90 22.04
N SER A 303 -11.16 1.31 20.87
CA SER A 303 -11.14 2.73 20.49
C SER A 303 -12.02 3.54 21.45
N SER A 304 -11.40 4.52 22.09
CA SER A 304 -12.04 5.42 23.05
C SER A 304 -13.20 6.21 22.45
N ALA A 305 -14.18 6.52 23.30
CA ALA A 305 -15.33 7.36 22.95
C ALA A 305 -15.13 8.79 23.42
N GLY A 306 -15.61 9.77 22.64
CA GLY A 306 -15.69 11.15 23.09
C GLY A 306 -16.90 11.44 23.97
N ALA A 307 -16.90 12.63 24.55
CA ALA A 307 -17.99 13.20 25.33
C ALA A 307 -18.80 14.22 24.52
N THR A 308 -20.12 14.27 24.74
CA THR A 308 -20.98 15.32 24.17
C THR A 308 -20.75 16.68 24.83
N THR A 309 -20.41 16.68 26.13
CA THR A 309 -20.24 17.89 26.93
C THR A 309 -18.82 18.04 27.43
N LEU A 310 -18.30 19.26 27.40
CA LEU A 310 -17.02 19.64 27.99
C LEU A 310 -17.12 19.74 29.52
N ALA A 311 -15.96 19.90 30.17
CA ALA A 311 -15.87 20.01 31.63
C ALA A 311 -16.67 21.19 32.22
N ASP A 312 -16.83 22.27 31.44
CA ASP A 312 -17.62 23.45 31.82
C ASP A 312 -19.13 23.29 31.60
N GLY A 313 -19.57 22.13 31.10
CA GLY A 313 -20.97 21.82 30.81
C GLY A 313 -21.48 22.32 29.46
N SER A 314 -20.65 22.96 28.65
CA SER A 314 -21.00 23.31 27.27
C SER A 314 -21.01 22.07 26.37
N THR A 315 -21.78 22.12 25.28
CA THR A 315 -21.85 21.04 24.29
C THR A 315 -20.83 21.28 23.19
N ARG A 316 -20.07 20.24 22.81
CA ARG A 316 -19.17 20.30 21.64
C ARG A 316 -19.98 20.55 20.36
N SER A 317 -19.50 21.46 19.52
CA SER A 317 -20.04 21.71 18.19
C SER A 317 -19.08 21.23 17.11
N THR A 318 -19.59 21.06 15.89
CA THR A 318 -18.75 20.81 14.72
C THR A 318 -17.75 21.95 14.50
N PRO A 319 -16.47 21.68 14.20
CA PRO A 319 -15.86 20.37 13.93
C PRO A 319 -15.14 19.70 15.13
N ASP A 320 -15.42 20.10 16.38
CA ASP A 320 -14.69 19.68 17.60
C ASP A 320 -15.32 18.53 18.38
N GLN A 321 -16.32 17.85 17.81
CA GLN A 321 -16.89 16.64 18.43
C GLN A 321 -15.90 15.47 18.31
N LYS A 322 -15.75 14.68 19.39
CA LYS A 322 -14.66 13.70 19.53
C LYS A 322 -15.11 12.23 19.43
N PRO A 323 -14.28 11.33 18.87
CA PRO A 323 -13.13 11.65 18.02
C PRO A 323 -13.62 12.35 16.73
N GLU A 324 -12.77 13.12 16.04
CA GLU A 324 -13.19 13.74 14.78
C GLU A 324 -13.28 12.71 13.66
N VAL A 325 -12.34 11.77 13.59
CA VAL A 325 -12.24 10.82 12.49
C VAL A 325 -11.82 9.45 12.99
N VAL A 326 -12.16 8.40 12.25
CA VAL A 326 -11.56 7.07 12.44
C VAL A 326 -10.73 6.68 11.23
N ALA A 327 -9.63 5.96 11.46
CA ALA A 327 -8.76 5.46 10.41
C ALA A 327 -8.36 3.99 10.69
N PRO A 328 -7.82 3.27 9.70
CA PRO A 328 -7.27 1.93 9.90
C PRO A 328 -6.29 1.88 11.07
N GLY A 329 -6.54 1.00 12.03
CA GLY A 329 -5.67 0.88 13.21
C GLY A 329 -5.66 -0.51 13.82
N VAL A 330 -6.08 -1.53 13.07
CA VAL A 330 -6.07 -2.92 13.53
C VAL A 330 -5.44 -3.81 12.48
N MET A 331 -4.53 -4.68 12.93
CA MET A 331 -3.72 -5.58 12.12
C MET A 331 -2.86 -4.82 11.11
N ILE A 332 -2.30 -3.69 11.54
CA ILE A 332 -1.42 -2.86 10.73
C ILE A 332 0.02 -3.38 10.86
N HIS A 333 0.62 -3.73 9.73
CA HIS A 333 1.98 -4.20 9.60
C HIS A 333 2.92 -3.01 9.41
N SER A 334 3.95 -2.92 10.25
CA SER A 334 4.94 -1.84 10.20
C SER A 334 6.33 -2.31 10.61
N THR A 335 7.30 -1.41 10.49
CA THR A 335 8.71 -1.60 10.86
C THR A 335 8.85 -1.83 12.35
N PHE A 336 9.58 -2.87 12.74
CA PHE A 336 9.76 -3.28 14.11
C PHE A 336 11.22 -3.70 14.31
N VAL A 337 11.78 -3.51 15.51
CA VAL A 337 13.12 -4.01 15.79
C VAL A 337 13.10 -4.81 17.08
N SER A 338 13.28 -6.12 16.96
CA SER A 338 13.52 -6.98 18.11
C SER A 338 14.85 -7.69 17.96
N GLU A 339 15.80 -7.34 18.84
CA GLU A 339 17.08 -8.05 18.94
C GLU A 339 16.88 -9.51 19.38
N GLU A 340 15.88 -9.77 20.24
CA GLU A 340 15.59 -11.12 20.75
C GLU A 340 15.02 -12.04 19.67
N LEU A 341 14.08 -11.53 18.87
CA LEU A 341 13.37 -12.33 17.86
C LEU A 341 14.03 -12.26 16.48
N GLY A 342 14.93 -11.29 16.25
CA GLY A 342 15.46 -10.97 14.93
C GLY A 342 14.38 -10.51 13.94
N ALA A 343 13.24 -10.06 14.45
CA ALA A 343 12.10 -9.60 13.67
C ALA A 343 12.29 -8.14 13.26
N THR A 344 12.04 -7.87 11.98
CA THR A 344 12.16 -6.54 11.33
C THR A 344 10.80 -5.92 11.05
N TRP A 345 9.73 -6.71 11.07
CA TRP A 345 8.38 -6.18 10.95
C TRP A 345 7.46 -6.90 11.92
N SER A 346 6.42 -6.19 12.36
CA SER A 346 5.40 -6.72 13.26
C SER A 346 4.04 -6.13 12.92
N ARG A 347 2.99 -6.67 13.57
CA ARG A 347 1.64 -6.12 13.51
C ARG A 347 1.30 -5.39 14.80
N SER A 348 0.58 -4.29 14.68
CA SER A 348 0.05 -3.48 15.77
C SER A 348 -1.46 -3.27 15.62
N ASP A 349 -2.09 -3.09 16.78
CA ASP A 349 -3.49 -2.70 16.95
C ASP A 349 -3.50 -1.47 17.88
N GLY A 350 -4.01 -0.33 17.41
CA GLY A 350 -3.96 0.90 18.18
C GLY A 350 -4.63 2.09 17.50
N THR A 351 -5.11 3.03 18.33
CA THR A 351 -5.43 4.38 17.85
C THR A 351 -4.17 5.16 17.44
N SER A 352 -2.99 4.75 17.92
CA SER A 352 -1.67 5.21 17.45
C SER A 352 -1.50 5.02 15.95
N ASP A 353 -1.69 3.79 15.46
CA ASP A 353 -1.59 3.44 14.04
C ASP A 353 -2.51 4.31 13.18
N ALA A 354 -3.77 4.45 13.62
CA ALA A 354 -4.78 5.27 12.95
C ALA A 354 -4.38 6.77 12.89
N THR A 355 -3.81 7.29 13.98
CA THR A 355 -3.31 8.68 14.10
C THR A 355 -2.26 8.98 13.04
N VAL A 356 -1.39 8.01 12.77
CA VAL A 356 -0.33 8.18 11.76
C VAL A 356 -0.89 8.23 10.34
N PHE A 357 -1.92 7.44 10.00
CA PHE A 357 -2.56 7.55 8.69
C PHE A 357 -3.16 8.94 8.45
N VAL A 358 -3.85 9.50 9.46
CA VAL A 358 -4.40 10.87 9.39
C VAL A 358 -3.27 11.91 9.29
N THR A 359 -2.20 11.73 10.05
CA THR A 359 -1.00 12.59 10.00
C THR A 359 -0.39 12.59 8.59
N GLY A 360 -0.23 11.41 7.99
CA GLY A 360 0.31 11.26 6.64
C GLY A 360 -0.59 11.90 5.58
N ALA A 361 -1.90 11.66 5.63
CA ALA A 361 -2.86 12.29 4.73
C ALA A 361 -2.80 13.83 4.82
N LEU A 362 -2.76 14.39 6.04
CA LEU A 362 -2.63 15.82 6.26
C LEU A 362 -1.30 16.36 5.70
N ALA A 363 -0.20 15.64 5.85
CA ALA A 363 1.08 16.05 5.27
C ALA A 363 1.05 16.15 3.73
N LEU A 364 0.40 15.18 3.05
CA LEU A 364 0.20 15.23 1.59
C LEU A 364 -0.65 16.44 1.16
N ILE A 365 -1.70 16.74 1.92
CA ILE A 365 -2.59 17.89 1.67
C ILE A 365 -1.83 19.22 1.87
N LEU A 366 -1.03 19.33 2.93
CA LEU A 366 -0.23 20.54 3.19
C LEU A 366 0.86 20.75 2.12
N GLU A 367 1.45 19.68 1.58
CA GLU A 367 2.36 19.77 0.43
C GLU A 367 1.65 20.38 -0.79
N ARG A 368 0.45 19.89 -1.10
CA ARG A 368 -0.35 20.33 -2.25
C ARG A 368 -0.68 21.83 -2.20
N HIS A 369 -0.89 22.37 -1.00
CA HIS A 369 -1.25 23.78 -0.78
C HIS A 369 -0.14 24.60 -0.11
N ARG A 370 1.11 24.17 -0.26
CA ARG A 370 2.25 24.81 0.39
C ARG A 370 2.32 26.30 0.06
N GLY A 371 2.36 27.13 1.11
CA GLY A 371 2.44 28.58 0.98
C GLY A 371 1.11 29.28 0.69
N HIS A 372 -0.02 28.56 0.72
CA HIS A 372 -1.33 29.18 0.63
C HIS A 372 -1.64 29.96 1.91
N ALA A 373 -1.94 31.26 1.78
CA ALA A 373 -2.10 32.16 2.93
C ALA A 373 -3.21 31.72 3.90
N ALA A 374 -4.31 31.16 3.40
CA ALA A 374 -5.41 30.67 4.24
C ALA A 374 -5.07 29.40 5.05
N LEU A 375 -3.95 28.74 4.75
CA LEU A 375 -3.43 27.62 5.53
C LEU A 375 -2.24 28.03 6.42
N GLN A 376 -2.05 29.33 6.61
CA GLN A 376 -1.01 29.90 7.46
C GLN A 376 -1.66 30.84 8.49
N PRO A 377 -1.24 30.81 9.76
CA PRO A 377 -1.76 31.74 10.76
C PRO A 377 -1.35 33.17 10.41
N ALA A 378 -2.29 34.11 10.44
CA ALA A 378 -1.99 35.52 10.22
C ALA A 378 -1.29 36.18 11.43
N ALA A 379 -1.51 35.63 12.62
CA ALA A 379 -0.88 36.03 13.88
C ALA A 379 -0.92 34.86 14.87
N VAL A 380 -0.15 34.95 15.96
CA VAL A 380 -0.30 34.02 17.09
C VAL A 380 -1.72 34.11 17.64
N GLY A 381 -2.35 32.97 17.86
CA GLY A 381 -3.75 32.79 18.24
C GLY A 381 -4.73 32.72 17.07
N ASP A 382 -4.26 32.87 15.82
CA ASP A 382 -5.11 32.67 14.64
C ASP A 382 -5.26 31.18 14.29
N ARG A 383 -6.39 30.61 14.70
CA ARG A 383 -6.74 29.20 14.45
C ARG A 383 -7.60 28.98 13.21
N ALA A 384 -7.86 30.02 12.40
CA ALA A 384 -8.67 29.88 11.18
C ALA A 384 -8.17 28.81 10.20
N PRO A 385 -6.84 28.64 9.98
CA PRO A 385 -6.32 27.53 9.17
C PRO A 385 -6.71 26.15 9.71
N ILE A 386 -6.66 25.99 11.04
CA ILE A 386 -6.96 24.72 11.71
C ILE A 386 -8.45 24.41 11.58
N ASP A 387 -9.30 25.39 11.88
CA ASP A 387 -10.75 25.28 11.73
C ASP A 387 -11.14 24.93 10.28
N LEU A 388 -10.54 25.58 9.27
CA LEU A 388 -10.79 25.28 7.86
C LEU A 388 -10.48 23.81 7.53
N VAL A 389 -9.30 23.33 7.94
CA VAL A 389 -8.86 21.95 7.70
C VAL A 389 -9.75 20.95 8.42
N LYS A 390 -10.15 21.24 9.67
CA LYS A 390 -11.05 20.37 10.46
C LYS A 390 -12.46 20.33 9.91
N GLN A 391 -13.02 21.46 9.49
CA GLN A 391 -14.34 21.47 8.84
C GLN A 391 -14.30 20.70 7.52
N ALA A 392 -13.21 20.80 6.77
CA ALA A 392 -13.03 20.00 5.55
C ALA A 392 -12.93 18.50 5.87
N LEU A 393 -12.24 18.13 6.95
CA LEU A 393 -12.16 16.75 7.41
C LEU A 393 -13.56 16.22 7.77
N ALA A 394 -14.31 16.98 8.57
CA ALA A 394 -15.66 16.60 8.99
C ALA A 394 -16.62 16.39 7.80
N ALA A 395 -16.50 17.22 6.75
CA ALA A 395 -17.37 17.15 5.57
C ALA A 395 -16.95 16.08 4.54
N SER A 396 -15.75 15.51 4.64
CA SER A 396 -15.17 14.62 3.63
C SER A 396 -15.10 13.15 4.04
N CYS A 397 -15.32 12.83 5.32
CA CYS A 397 -15.25 11.47 5.82
C CYS A 397 -16.32 10.56 5.22
N ASP A 398 -15.96 9.28 5.00
CA ASP A 398 -16.88 8.24 4.56
C ASP A 398 -17.81 7.85 5.74
N PRO A 399 -19.14 8.04 5.65
CA PRO A 399 -20.04 7.73 6.75
C PRO A 399 -20.20 6.23 6.94
N SER A 400 -20.44 5.82 8.18
CA SER A 400 -20.79 4.43 8.52
C SER A 400 -22.30 4.27 8.71
N PRO A 401 -22.88 3.10 8.37
CA PRO A 401 -24.28 2.79 8.70
C PRO A 401 -24.62 2.88 10.19
N LEU A 402 -23.61 2.90 11.07
CA LEU A 402 -23.78 3.08 12.51
C LEU A 402 -24.07 4.53 12.92
N MET A 403 -23.80 5.50 12.03
CA MET A 403 -24.05 6.91 12.29
C MET A 403 -25.54 7.21 12.12
N GLN A 404 -26.15 7.75 13.19
CA GLN A 404 -27.55 8.20 13.19
C GLN A 404 -27.66 9.72 13.01
N ASP A 405 -26.61 10.44 13.42
CA ASP A 405 -26.44 11.89 13.34
C ASP A 405 -25.16 12.20 12.54
N GLU A 406 -24.89 13.50 12.29
CA GLU A 406 -23.69 13.97 11.58
C GLU A 406 -22.37 13.55 12.25
N HIS A 407 -22.39 13.25 13.56
CA HIS A 407 -21.24 12.77 14.32
C HIS A 407 -21.63 11.63 15.25
N HIS A 408 -20.75 10.64 15.42
CA HIS A 408 -20.92 9.54 16.37
C HIS A 408 -19.77 9.52 17.39
N LEU A 409 -20.09 9.43 18.69
CA LEU A 409 -19.14 9.51 19.81
C LEU A 409 -17.96 8.53 19.77
N ARG A 410 -17.98 7.51 18.90
CA ARG A 410 -16.84 6.62 18.68
C ARG A 410 -16.33 6.56 17.25
N TYR A 411 -17.18 6.94 16.30
CA TYR A 411 -16.89 6.80 14.87
C TYR A 411 -16.52 8.15 14.23
N GLY A 412 -16.67 9.23 14.99
CA GLY A 412 -16.45 10.58 14.53
C GLY A 412 -17.41 11.01 13.45
N TYR A 413 -16.90 11.81 12.52
CA TYR A 413 -17.57 12.19 11.28
C TYR A 413 -17.55 11.07 10.22
N GLY A 414 -16.71 10.04 10.41
CA GLY A 414 -16.61 8.90 9.50
C GLY A 414 -15.19 8.35 9.38
N VAL A 415 -15.00 7.47 8.40
CA VAL A 415 -13.66 6.95 8.04
C VAL A 415 -12.90 7.99 7.22
N LEU A 416 -11.60 8.13 7.50
CA LEU A 416 -10.69 8.98 6.73
C LEU A 416 -10.80 8.71 5.23
N ASN A 417 -11.02 9.78 4.46
CA ASN A 417 -10.97 9.79 3.01
C ASN A 417 -10.12 10.98 2.55
N ALA A 418 -8.83 10.74 2.31
CA ALA A 418 -7.83 11.77 2.04
C ALA A 418 -8.07 12.50 0.71
N THR A 419 -8.62 11.83 -0.30
CA THR A 419 -8.94 12.47 -1.59
C THR A 419 -10.11 13.42 -1.46
N ALA A 420 -11.20 12.99 -0.81
CA ALA A 420 -12.32 13.86 -0.51
C ALA A 420 -11.92 15.02 0.41
N TRP A 421 -11.02 14.78 1.37
CA TRP A 421 -10.51 15.82 2.26
C TRP A 421 -9.74 16.89 1.51
N LEU A 422 -8.88 16.49 0.57
CA LEU A 422 -8.20 17.42 -0.32
C LEU A 422 -9.18 18.24 -1.16
N ASP A 423 -10.15 17.58 -1.79
CA ASP A 423 -11.16 18.24 -2.63
C ASP A 423 -11.97 19.28 -1.83
N GLU A 424 -12.38 18.94 -0.61
CA GLU A 424 -13.14 19.83 0.26
C GLU A 424 -12.29 21.04 0.73
N ILE A 425 -10.99 20.85 0.96
CA ILE A 425 -10.07 21.97 1.20
C ILE A 425 -10.00 22.86 -0.04
N GLU A 426 -9.84 22.31 -1.25
CA GLU A 426 -9.81 23.09 -2.49
C GLU A 426 -11.09 23.93 -2.68
N VAL A 427 -12.27 23.36 -2.39
CA VAL A 427 -13.55 24.08 -2.41
C VAL A 427 -13.56 25.26 -1.43
N ARG A 428 -13.10 25.05 -0.20
CA ARG A 428 -13.09 26.08 0.84
C ARG A 428 -12.07 27.19 0.57
N LEU A 429 -10.90 26.83 0.06
CA LEU A 429 -9.89 27.79 -0.37
C LEU A 429 -10.43 28.68 -1.50
N ALA A 430 -11.14 28.09 -2.48
CA ALA A 430 -11.75 28.86 -3.57
C ALA A 430 -12.90 29.79 -3.09
N ALA A 431 -13.59 29.46 -2.01
CA ALA A 431 -14.60 30.32 -1.40
C ALA A 431 -14.01 31.48 -0.58
N SER A 432 -12.74 31.36 -0.17
CA SER A 432 -12.02 32.36 0.64
C SER A 432 -11.33 33.47 -0.18
N THR A 433 -11.19 33.26 -1.50
CA THR A 433 -10.64 34.22 -2.48
C THR A 433 -11.72 35.05 -3.14
#